data_AF-A0A831NQ32-F1
#
_entry.id   AF-A0A831NQ32-F1
#
_cell.length_a   1.000
_cell.length_b   1.000
_cell.length_c   1.000
_cell.angle_alpha   90.00
_cell.angle_beta   90.00
_cell.angle_gamma   90.00
#
_symmetry.space_group_name_H-M   'P 1'
#
loop_
_entity.id
_entity.type
_entity.pdbx_description
1 polymer ?
#
loop_
_entity_poly.entity_id
_entity_poly.type
_entity_poly.pdbx_seq_one_letter_code
_entity_poly.pdbx_strand_id
1 'polypeptide(L)'
;MTLRIVLLMILVSFLLNPFSYTTYSKSLKPSIECHDLYFLNAIYVKNSSLSDYLYLETPTNVSLDNEINQSVIGIYVHGLEFNRSVKYYSFRIDINKQFYGYFLARVRICIPNLTYMLNLVVNLLRTPFLYSEDHEIPKDIKSKYLKVPAEIINTKVRKDFEEWLKDRGLIAKYLSKGGIAVYAAYFIYNHYIKYNASPYPRTLEEVVEFREGDCDDMSRVL
;
A
#
# COMPACT_ATOMS: atom_id res chain seq x y z
N MET A 1 -52.96 16.17 -24.89
CA MET A 1 -52.91 14.92 -24.09
C MET A 1 -51.66 14.07 -24.38
N THR A 2 -51.16 14.10 -25.62
CA THR A 2 -49.99 13.32 -26.09
C THR A 2 -48.66 13.72 -25.45
N LEU A 3 -48.40 15.01 -25.23
CA LEU A 3 -47.11 15.47 -24.67
C LEU A 3 -46.86 15.01 -23.22
N ARG A 4 -47.92 14.94 -22.40
CA ARG A 4 -47.83 14.47 -21.00
C ARG A 4 -47.55 12.96 -20.90
N ILE A 5 -48.06 12.17 -21.85
CA ILE A 5 -47.83 10.73 -21.91
C ILE A 5 -46.39 10.43 -22.34
N VAL A 6 -45.85 11.20 -23.29
CA VAL A 6 -44.45 11.07 -23.73
C VAL A 6 -43.49 11.42 -22.60
N LEU A 7 -43.73 12.50 -21.86
CA LEU A 7 -42.88 12.89 -20.73
C LEU A 7 -42.91 11.84 -19.60
N LEU A 8 -44.09 11.26 -19.32
CA LEU A 8 -44.25 10.20 -18.32
C LEU A 8 -43.51 8.93 -18.75
N MET A 9 -43.57 8.56 -20.03
CA MET A 9 -42.82 7.41 -20.55
C MET A 9 -41.32 7.62 -20.46
N ILE A 10 -40.80 8.81 -20.77
CA ILE A 10 -39.36 9.11 -20.65
C ILE A 10 -38.89 9.04 -19.18
N LEU A 11 -39.69 9.56 -18.24
CA LEU A 11 -39.38 9.47 -16.81
C LEU A 11 -39.43 8.03 -16.29
N VAL A 12 -40.40 7.24 -16.74
CA VAL A 12 -40.53 5.82 -16.38
C VAL A 12 -39.39 5.00 -17.00
N SER A 13 -38.93 5.32 -18.22
CA SER A 13 -37.73 4.71 -18.82
C SER A 13 -36.45 5.06 -18.07
N PHE A 14 -36.35 6.26 -17.49
CA PHE A 14 -35.22 6.66 -16.65
C PHE A 14 -35.23 5.98 -15.27
N LEU A 15 -36.42 5.75 -14.70
CA LEU A 15 -36.61 5.06 -13.42
C LEU A 15 -36.52 3.53 -13.53
N LEU A 16 -36.79 2.98 -14.72
CA LEU A 16 -36.71 1.56 -15.02
C LEU A 16 -35.39 1.13 -15.65
N ASN A 17 -34.40 2.01 -15.78
CA ASN A 17 -33.03 1.52 -15.95
C ASN A 17 -32.69 0.84 -14.63
N PRO A 18 -32.65 -0.51 -14.54
CA PRO A 18 -32.03 -1.10 -13.38
C PRO A 18 -30.63 -0.49 -13.36
N PHE A 19 -30.27 0.14 -12.24
CA PHE A 19 -28.87 0.18 -11.83
C PHE A 19 -28.43 -1.27 -12.00
N SER A 20 -27.80 -1.54 -13.13
CA SER A 20 -27.31 -2.85 -13.44
C SER A 20 -26.15 -2.93 -12.48
N TYR A 21 -26.42 -3.45 -11.28
CA TYR A 21 -25.41 -4.07 -10.47
C TYR A 21 -24.87 -5.14 -11.39
N THR A 22 -23.82 -4.79 -12.15
CA THR A 22 -22.96 -5.75 -12.78
C THR A 22 -22.44 -6.57 -11.62
N THR A 23 -23.15 -7.66 -11.34
CA THR A 23 -22.63 -8.77 -10.59
C THR A 23 -21.44 -9.23 -11.42
N TYR A 24 -20.26 -8.68 -11.13
CA TYR A 24 -19.02 -9.11 -11.73
C TYR A 24 -18.93 -10.59 -11.45
N SER A 25 -19.07 -11.39 -12.51
CA SER A 25 -18.99 -12.82 -12.38
C SER A 25 -17.60 -13.14 -11.83
N LYS A 26 -17.61 -13.87 -10.73
CA LYS A 26 -16.44 -14.46 -10.11
C LYS A 26 -15.93 -15.59 -11.03
N SER A 27 -15.21 -15.29 -12.11
CA SER A 27 -14.21 -16.21 -12.71
C SER A 27 -13.58 -15.68 -14.00
N LEU A 28 -12.43 -15.03 -13.87
CA LEU A 28 -11.25 -15.44 -14.62
C LEU A 28 -10.11 -15.34 -13.61
N LYS A 29 -9.50 -16.48 -13.24
CA LYS A 29 -8.26 -16.42 -12.46
C LYS A 29 -7.26 -15.62 -13.30
N PRO A 30 -6.74 -14.49 -12.80
CA PRO A 30 -5.81 -13.69 -13.57
C PRO A 30 -4.58 -14.55 -13.90
N SER A 31 -4.01 -14.35 -15.10
CA SER A 31 -2.70 -14.96 -15.38
C SER A 31 -1.69 -14.39 -14.39
N ILE A 32 -0.91 -15.28 -13.79
CA ILE A 32 0.17 -14.92 -12.87
C ILE A 32 1.44 -14.67 -13.68
N GLU A 33 2.08 -13.54 -13.45
CA GLU A 33 3.36 -13.16 -14.01
C GLU A 33 4.40 -13.11 -12.89
N CYS A 34 5.61 -13.61 -13.16
CA CYS A 34 6.70 -13.61 -12.20
C CYS A 34 7.85 -12.74 -12.69
N HIS A 35 8.34 -11.87 -11.82
CA HIS A 35 9.45 -10.96 -12.06
C HIS A 35 10.58 -11.25 -11.07
N ASP A 36 11.81 -11.22 -11.58
CA ASP A 36 13.02 -11.31 -10.76
C ASP A 36 13.61 -9.91 -10.59
N LEU A 37 13.81 -9.52 -9.33
CA LEU A 37 14.45 -8.29 -8.90
C LEU A 37 15.71 -8.63 -8.10
N TYR A 38 16.69 -7.74 -8.13
CA TYR A 38 17.91 -7.85 -7.34
C TYR A 38 17.96 -6.70 -6.34
N PHE A 39 17.96 -7.05 -5.05
CA PHE A 39 17.98 -6.10 -3.95
C PHE A 39 19.39 -6.06 -3.34
N LEU A 40 20.07 -4.93 -3.50
CA LEU A 40 21.36 -4.66 -2.89
C LEU A 40 21.16 -3.68 -1.74
N ASN A 41 21.58 -4.07 -0.54
CA ASN A 41 21.63 -3.16 0.60
C ASN A 41 23.05 -3.19 1.18
N ALA A 42 23.62 -2.01 1.37
CA ALA A 42 24.98 -1.81 1.81
C ALA A 42 25.03 -0.74 2.89
N ILE A 43 25.90 -0.95 3.87
CA ILE A 43 26.09 -0.03 4.99
C ILE A 43 27.57 0.25 5.19
N TYR A 44 27.87 1.51 5.47
CA TYR A 44 29.20 1.96 5.88
C TYR A 44 29.05 2.87 7.09
N VAL A 45 29.62 2.45 8.22
CA VAL A 45 29.60 3.22 9.46
C VAL A 45 31.00 3.76 9.73
N LYS A 46 31.08 5.07 9.94
CA LYS A 46 32.33 5.76 10.30
C LYS A 46 32.19 6.39 11.67
N ASN A 47 33.15 6.10 12.54
CA ASN A 47 33.28 6.72 13.86
C ASN A 47 32.00 6.62 14.71
N SER A 48 31.57 5.38 14.97
CA SER A 48 30.36 5.13 15.77
C SER A 48 30.50 5.69 17.19
N SER A 49 29.49 6.43 17.66
CA SER A 49 29.36 6.86 19.05
C SER A 49 28.70 5.81 19.94
N LEU A 50 28.23 4.70 19.37
CA LEU A 50 27.45 3.68 20.05
C LEU A 50 28.00 2.27 19.80
N SER A 51 27.76 1.37 20.75
CA SER A 51 28.01 -0.07 20.59
C SER A 51 26.69 -0.81 20.71
N ASP A 52 26.23 -1.38 19.60
CA ASP A 52 24.94 -2.04 19.52
C ASP A 52 24.88 -3.00 18.33
N TYR A 53 23.85 -3.83 18.31
CA TYR A 53 23.43 -4.61 17.14
C TYR A 53 22.42 -3.82 16.32
N LEU A 54 22.76 -3.58 15.06
CA LEU A 54 21.89 -2.94 14.10
C LEU A 54 21.40 -3.94 13.06
N TYR A 55 20.28 -3.60 12.41
CA TYR A 55 19.63 -4.42 11.41
C TYR A 55 19.52 -3.67 10.10
N LEU A 56 19.72 -4.38 9.00
CA LEU A 56 19.41 -3.88 7.67
C LEU A 56 18.07 -4.42 7.23
N GLU A 57 17.25 -3.54 6.65
CA GLU A 57 16.01 -3.93 6.01
C GLU A 57 16.28 -5.04 4.99
N THR A 58 15.61 -6.17 5.20
CA THR A 58 15.82 -7.40 4.45
C THR A 58 14.48 -7.83 3.88
N PRO A 59 14.34 -7.98 2.56
CA PRO A 59 13.10 -8.47 1.98
C PRO A 59 12.82 -9.88 2.51
N THR A 60 11.55 -10.18 2.79
CA THR A 60 11.14 -11.47 3.35
C THR A 60 10.26 -12.25 2.39
N ASN A 61 10.15 -13.57 2.60
CA ASN A 61 9.16 -14.38 1.89
C ASN A 61 7.74 -13.97 2.32
N VAL A 62 6.86 -13.74 1.35
CA VAL A 62 5.46 -13.38 1.55
C VAL A 62 4.60 -14.23 0.63
N SER A 63 3.50 -14.77 1.15
CA SER A 63 2.47 -15.42 0.33
C SER A 63 1.12 -14.90 0.81
N LEU A 64 0.30 -14.39 -0.12
CA LEU A 64 -1.07 -13.94 0.15
C LEU A 64 -2.01 -14.72 -0.77
N ASP A 65 -2.86 -15.53 -0.15
CA ASP A 65 -3.98 -16.28 -0.77
C ASP A 65 -3.65 -17.03 -2.07
N ASN A 66 -2.38 -17.41 -2.26
CA ASN A 66 -1.82 -18.05 -3.46
C ASN A 66 -1.86 -17.20 -4.74
N GLU A 67 -2.23 -15.92 -4.66
CA GLU A 67 -2.25 -15.00 -5.80
C GLU A 67 -1.02 -14.09 -5.84
N ILE A 68 -0.48 -13.74 -4.67
CA ILE A 68 0.75 -12.95 -4.55
C ILE A 68 1.78 -13.78 -3.81
N ASN A 69 2.93 -14.01 -4.43
CA ASN A 69 4.02 -14.78 -3.85
C ASN A 69 5.35 -14.07 -4.06
N GLN A 70 6.05 -13.79 -2.98
CA GLN A 70 7.41 -13.26 -2.96
C GLN A 70 8.33 -14.31 -2.33
N SER A 71 9.36 -14.70 -3.07
CA SER A 71 10.47 -15.52 -2.55
C SER A 71 11.78 -14.77 -2.63
N VAL A 72 12.56 -14.86 -1.56
CA VAL A 72 13.80 -14.13 -1.38
C VAL A 72 14.93 -15.12 -1.11
N ILE A 73 16.00 -14.98 -1.88
CA ILE A 73 17.19 -15.81 -1.76
C ILE A 73 18.40 -14.88 -1.65
N GLY A 74 19.13 -14.94 -0.54
CA GLY A 74 20.42 -14.26 -0.39
C GLY A 74 21.45 -14.89 -1.34
N ILE A 75 22.08 -14.06 -2.18
CA ILE A 75 23.08 -14.48 -3.17
C ILE A 75 24.49 -14.23 -2.63
N TYR A 76 24.74 -13.02 -2.15
CA TYR A 76 26.02 -12.61 -1.59
C TYR A 76 25.78 -11.87 -0.27
N VAL A 77 26.65 -12.13 0.70
CA VAL A 77 26.63 -11.48 2.01
C VAL A 77 28.07 -11.20 2.42
N HIS A 78 28.35 -10.00 2.88
CA HIS A 78 29.66 -9.60 3.37
C HIS A 78 29.50 -8.79 4.66
N GLY A 79 30.22 -9.17 5.71
CA GLY A 79 30.24 -8.45 7.00
C GLY A 79 28.95 -8.54 7.82
N LEU A 80 27.89 -9.20 7.32
CA LEU A 80 26.58 -9.28 7.96
C LEU A 80 26.23 -10.72 8.36
N GLU A 81 25.37 -10.86 9.37
CA GLU A 81 24.83 -12.14 9.84
C GLU A 81 23.31 -12.17 9.72
N PHE A 82 22.75 -13.21 9.09
CA PHE A 82 21.30 -13.34 8.99
C PHE A 82 20.70 -13.86 10.31
N ASN A 83 19.96 -12.98 11.01
CA ASN A 83 19.25 -13.34 12.22
C ASN A 83 17.91 -13.99 11.88
N ARG A 84 17.81 -15.31 12.08
CA ARG A 84 16.60 -16.10 11.74
C ARG A 84 15.38 -15.75 12.58
N SER A 85 15.57 -15.25 13.80
CA SER A 85 14.48 -14.93 14.72
C SER A 85 13.73 -13.68 14.27
N VAL A 86 14.47 -12.63 13.88
CA VAL A 86 13.87 -11.37 13.40
C VAL A 86 13.78 -11.28 11.89
N LYS A 87 14.42 -12.21 11.15
CA LYS A 87 14.46 -12.28 9.67
C LYS A 87 15.14 -11.09 8.99
N TYR A 88 16.15 -10.53 9.64
CA TYR A 88 16.96 -9.43 9.12
C TYR A 88 18.44 -9.81 9.08
N TYR A 89 19.18 -9.27 8.12
CA TYR A 89 20.63 -9.17 8.24
C TYR A 89 20.98 -8.20 9.35
N SER A 90 21.91 -8.61 10.20
CA SER A 90 22.34 -7.88 11.37
C SER A 90 23.84 -7.71 11.38
N PHE A 91 24.30 -6.67 12.06
CA PHE A 91 25.71 -6.39 12.26
C PHE A 91 25.91 -5.71 13.60
N ARG A 92 27.09 -5.90 14.17
CA ARG A 92 27.50 -5.23 15.40
C ARG A 92 28.37 -4.05 15.05
N ILE A 93 28.10 -2.92 15.69
CA ILE A 93 29.01 -1.78 15.72
C ILE A 93 29.58 -1.63 17.12
N ASP A 94 30.82 -1.13 17.18
CA ASP A 94 31.48 -0.79 18.43
C ASP A 94 31.92 0.68 18.38
N ILE A 95 32.04 1.29 19.55
CA ILE A 95 32.47 2.69 19.71
C ILE A 95 33.82 2.91 19.02
N ASN A 96 33.93 4.01 18.26
CA ASN A 96 35.10 4.45 17.50
C ASN A 96 35.61 3.46 16.43
N LYS A 97 34.84 2.40 16.12
CA LYS A 97 35.18 1.49 15.02
C LYS A 97 34.47 1.85 13.73
N GLN A 98 35.08 1.43 12.63
CA GLN A 98 34.46 1.43 11.31
C GLN A 98 33.84 0.06 11.03
N PHE A 99 32.75 0.06 10.28
CA PHE A 99 32.10 -1.16 9.83
C PHE A 99 31.67 -1.00 8.37
N TYR A 100 31.83 -2.07 7.59
CA TYR A 100 31.32 -2.17 6.23
C TYR A 100 30.67 -3.53 6.03
N GLY A 101 29.47 -3.54 5.47
CA GLY A 101 28.77 -4.76 5.14
C GLY A 101 27.75 -4.54 4.03
N TYR A 102 27.43 -5.60 3.31
CA TYR A 102 26.38 -5.57 2.29
C TYR A 102 25.80 -6.96 2.06
N PHE A 103 24.61 -7.00 1.48
CA PHE A 103 24.07 -8.23 0.90
C PHE A 103 23.35 -7.95 -0.42
N LEU A 104 23.41 -8.94 -1.32
CA LEU A 104 22.62 -9.01 -2.54
C LEU A 104 21.62 -10.15 -2.40
N ALA A 105 20.33 -9.86 -2.57
CA ALA A 105 19.28 -10.87 -2.60
C ALA A 105 18.57 -10.87 -3.96
N ARG A 106 18.24 -12.07 -4.46
CA ARG A 106 17.27 -12.24 -5.54
C ARG A 106 15.88 -12.27 -4.92
N VAL A 107 15.01 -11.38 -5.37
CA VAL A 107 13.62 -11.29 -4.97
C VAL A 107 12.76 -11.67 -6.17
N ARG A 108 12.09 -12.81 -6.11
CA ARG A 108 11.15 -13.24 -7.14
C ARG A 108 9.73 -12.96 -6.67
N ILE A 109 9.01 -12.13 -7.42
CA ILE A 109 7.63 -11.73 -7.13
C ILE A 109 6.74 -12.30 -8.22
N CYS A 110 5.74 -13.07 -7.84
CA CYS A 110 4.69 -13.60 -8.70
C CYS A 110 3.37 -12.94 -8.31
N ILE A 111 2.74 -12.22 -9.23
CA ILE A 111 1.53 -11.42 -9.01
C ILE A 111 0.56 -11.60 -10.19
N PRO A 112 -0.73 -11.27 -10.02
CA PRO A 112 -1.63 -11.07 -11.15
C PRO A 112 -1.02 -10.10 -12.15
N ASN A 113 -1.21 -10.37 -13.45
CA ASN A 113 -0.68 -9.51 -14.51
C ASN A 113 -1.07 -8.04 -14.33
N LEU A 114 -0.21 -7.14 -14.80
CA LEU A 114 -0.35 -5.70 -14.60
C LEU A 114 -1.69 -5.17 -15.15
N THR A 115 -2.15 -5.68 -16.30
CA THR A 115 -3.41 -5.27 -16.92
C THR A 115 -4.61 -5.54 -16.02
N TYR A 116 -4.65 -6.71 -15.37
CA TYR A 116 -5.69 -7.08 -14.42
C TYR A 116 -5.65 -6.16 -13.20
N MET A 117 -4.47 -5.93 -12.63
CA MET A 117 -4.29 -5.05 -11.46
C MET A 117 -4.72 -3.61 -11.77
N LEU A 118 -4.35 -3.06 -12.92
CA LEU A 118 -4.76 -1.72 -13.35
C LEU A 118 -6.28 -1.63 -13.55
N ASN A 119 -6.89 -2.65 -14.18
CA ASN A 119 -8.33 -2.70 -14.35
C ASN A 119 -9.06 -2.74 -13.00
N LEU A 120 -8.53 -3.47 -12.01
CA LEU A 120 -9.08 -3.49 -10.66
C LEU A 120 -9.07 -2.09 -10.03
N VAL A 121 -7.94 -1.37 -10.11
CA VAL A 121 -7.82 0.00 -9.59
C VAL A 121 -8.79 0.95 -10.30
N VAL A 122 -8.86 0.92 -11.63
CA VAL A 122 -9.78 1.76 -12.41
C VAL A 122 -11.24 1.47 -12.06
N ASN A 123 -11.61 0.20 -11.89
CA ASN A 123 -12.96 -0.19 -11.51
C ASN A 123 -13.31 0.28 -10.11
N LEU A 124 -12.38 0.19 -9.16
CA LEU A 124 -12.57 0.70 -7.79
C LEU A 124 -12.66 2.23 -7.75
N LEU A 125 -11.95 2.94 -8.63
CA LEU A 125 -12.12 4.40 -8.78
C LEU A 125 -13.52 4.77 -9.30
N ARG A 126 -14.03 4.03 -10.30
CA ARG A 126 -15.35 4.29 -10.90
C ARG A 126 -16.51 3.86 -9.99
N THR A 127 -16.33 2.75 -9.29
CA THR A 127 -17.39 2.07 -8.54
C THR A 127 -16.81 1.61 -7.19
N PRO A 128 -16.59 2.53 -6.23
CA PRO A 128 -15.82 2.27 -5.00
C PRO A 128 -16.54 1.38 -3.97
N PHE A 129 -17.77 0.98 -4.27
CA PHE A 129 -18.56 0.03 -3.50
C PHE A 129 -18.49 -1.40 -4.07
N LEU A 130 -17.77 -1.63 -5.18
CA LEU A 130 -17.50 -2.99 -5.67
C LEU A 130 -16.75 -3.81 -4.62
N TYR A 131 -17.07 -5.10 -4.52
CA TYR A 131 -16.48 -6.03 -3.55
C TYR A 131 -16.72 -5.62 -2.10
N SER A 132 -17.89 -5.05 -1.79
CA SER A 132 -18.34 -4.75 -0.43
C SER A 132 -18.64 -5.99 0.42
N GLU A 133 -18.47 -7.21 -0.12
CA GLU A 133 -18.51 -8.43 0.69
C GLU A 133 -17.47 -8.32 1.80
N ASP A 134 -17.96 -8.36 3.04
CA ASP A 134 -17.16 -8.28 4.26
C ASP A 134 -16.37 -9.58 4.44
N HIS A 135 -15.32 -9.75 3.64
CA HIS A 135 -14.29 -10.72 3.97
C HIS A 135 -13.52 -10.17 5.18
N GLU A 136 -13.70 -10.82 6.32
CA GLU A 136 -12.90 -10.54 7.51
C GLU A 136 -11.43 -10.74 7.15
N ILE A 137 -10.59 -9.76 7.49
CA ILE A 137 -9.15 -9.87 7.23
C ILE A 137 -8.64 -11.04 8.08
N PRO A 138 -7.94 -12.03 7.48
CA PRO A 138 -7.43 -13.17 8.23
C PRO A 138 -6.67 -12.75 9.49
N LYS A 139 -6.88 -13.46 10.60
CA LYS A 139 -6.36 -13.04 11.93
C LYS A 139 -4.84 -12.97 11.98
N ASP A 140 -4.17 -13.85 11.26
CA ASP A 140 -2.72 -13.86 11.08
C ASP A 140 -2.25 -12.61 10.33
N ILE A 141 -3.00 -12.16 9.31
CA ILE A 141 -2.69 -10.92 8.60
C ILE A 141 -2.93 -9.71 9.51
N LYS A 142 -4.04 -9.67 10.23
CA LYS A 142 -4.37 -8.58 11.16
C LYS A 142 -3.34 -8.43 12.28
N SER A 143 -2.93 -9.53 12.90
CA SER A 143 -1.94 -9.50 13.98
C SER A 143 -0.50 -9.20 13.50
N LYS A 144 -0.17 -9.55 12.25
CA LYS A 144 1.19 -9.39 11.72
C LYS A 144 1.42 -8.09 10.95
N TYR A 145 0.40 -7.57 10.27
CA TYR A 145 0.55 -6.46 9.32
C TYR A 145 -0.29 -5.23 9.67
N LEU A 146 -1.41 -5.36 10.40
CA LEU A 146 -2.19 -4.20 10.83
C LEU A 146 -1.61 -3.63 12.13
N LYS A 147 -0.76 -2.62 11.99
CA LYS A 147 -0.27 -1.82 13.12
C LYS A 147 -1.34 -0.83 13.56
N VAL A 148 -1.24 -0.37 14.82
CA VAL A 148 -2.03 0.76 15.30
C VAL A 148 -1.53 2.01 14.57
N PRO A 149 -2.38 2.76 13.84
CA PRO A 149 -1.98 3.98 13.18
C PRO A 149 -1.47 5.02 14.19
N ALA A 150 -0.48 5.82 13.79
CA ALA A 150 -0.03 6.94 14.61
C ALA A 150 -1.18 7.93 14.86
N GLU A 151 -1.18 8.58 16.02
CA GLU A 151 -2.29 9.44 16.45
C GLU A 151 -2.57 10.55 15.43
N ILE A 152 -1.52 11.21 14.92
CA ILE A 152 -1.63 12.29 13.93
C ILE A 152 -2.35 11.86 12.64
N ILE A 153 -2.20 10.60 12.24
CA ILE A 153 -2.90 10.04 11.07
C ILE A 153 -4.39 9.95 11.36
N ASN A 154 -4.77 9.45 12.53
CA ASN A 154 -6.17 9.30 12.90
C ASN A 154 -6.84 10.65 13.17
N THR A 155 -6.12 11.64 13.71
CA THR A 155 -6.70 12.93 14.10
C THR A 155 -6.70 13.98 12.97
N LYS A 156 -5.68 14.00 12.11
CA LYS A 156 -5.57 14.96 10.99
C LYS A 156 -5.87 14.30 9.65
N VAL A 157 -5.03 13.36 9.24
CA VAL A 157 -5.06 12.82 7.86
C VAL A 157 -6.38 12.14 7.53
N ARG A 158 -6.88 11.29 8.44
CA ARG A 158 -8.17 10.61 8.28
C ARG A 158 -9.31 11.60 8.14
N LYS A 159 -9.31 12.66 8.95
CA LYS A 159 -10.35 13.69 8.93
C LYS A 159 -10.34 14.42 7.59
N ASP A 160 -9.16 14.86 7.15
CA ASP A 160 -8.97 15.54 5.87
C ASP A 160 -9.39 14.64 4.69
N PHE A 161 -9.11 13.33 4.77
CA PHE A 161 -9.53 12.33 3.78
C PHE A 161 -11.06 12.17 3.74
N GLU A 162 -11.71 12.03 4.90
CA GLU A 162 -13.17 11.88 4.99
C GLU A 162 -13.90 13.14 4.49
N GLU A 163 -13.35 14.34 4.74
CA GLU A 163 -13.85 15.60 4.17
C GLU A 163 -13.69 15.63 2.64
N TRP A 164 -12.51 15.27 2.13
CA TRP A 164 -12.23 15.20 0.70
C TRP A 164 -13.13 14.19 -0.06
N LEU A 165 -13.49 13.07 0.58
CA LEU A 165 -14.48 12.12 0.05
C LEU A 165 -15.87 12.73 0.00
N LYS A 166 -16.27 13.44 1.06
CA LYS A 166 -17.60 14.06 1.17
C LYS A 166 -17.84 15.08 0.07
N ASP A 167 -16.83 15.87 -0.27
CA ASP A 167 -16.87 16.84 -1.39
C ASP A 167 -17.12 16.17 -2.76
N ARG A 168 -16.91 14.85 -2.85
CA ARG A 168 -17.17 14.02 -4.04
C ARG A 168 -18.46 13.20 -3.92
N GLY A 169 -19.28 13.45 -2.91
CA GLY A 169 -20.50 12.69 -2.65
C GLY A 169 -20.27 11.27 -2.12
N LEU A 170 -19.07 10.99 -1.61
CA LEU A 170 -18.70 9.68 -1.05
C LEU A 170 -18.63 9.75 0.47
N ILE A 171 -18.90 8.62 1.13
CA ILE A 171 -18.78 8.49 2.59
C ILE A 171 -18.00 7.21 2.86
N ALA A 172 -16.88 7.32 3.58
CA ALA A 172 -15.94 6.22 3.81
C ALA A 172 -16.62 4.93 4.30
N LYS A 173 -17.62 5.05 5.19
CA LYS A 173 -18.35 3.90 5.77
C LYS A 173 -19.13 3.06 4.75
N TYR A 174 -19.39 3.59 3.55
CA TYR A 174 -20.14 2.91 2.49
C TYR A 174 -19.23 2.38 1.37
N LEU A 175 -17.92 2.66 1.43
CA LEU A 175 -16.97 2.17 0.45
C LEU A 175 -16.51 0.75 0.83
N SER A 176 -16.16 -0.06 -0.16
CA SER A 176 -15.50 -1.34 0.12
C SER A 176 -14.08 -1.09 0.63
N LYS A 177 -13.46 -2.09 1.29
CA LYS A 177 -12.06 -1.98 1.75
C LYS A 177 -11.10 -1.63 0.59
N GLY A 178 -11.33 -2.22 -0.59
CA GLY A 178 -10.60 -1.88 -1.80
C GLY A 178 -10.86 -0.45 -2.27
N GLY A 179 -12.12 0.01 -2.22
CA GLY A 179 -12.46 1.40 -2.51
C GLY A 179 -11.76 2.39 -1.58
N ILE A 180 -11.78 2.13 -0.27
CA ILE A 180 -11.06 2.94 0.72
C ILE A 180 -9.56 2.97 0.41
N ALA A 181 -8.94 1.81 0.18
CA ALA A 181 -7.51 1.72 -0.11
C ALA A 181 -7.10 2.52 -1.36
N VAL A 182 -7.86 2.37 -2.45
CA VAL A 182 -7.59 3.07 -3.72
C VAL A 182 -7.81 4.58 -3.57
N TYR A 183 -8.89 5.01 -2.93
CA TYR A 183 -9.16 6.43 -2.72
C TYR A 183 -8.18 7.08 -1.74
N ALA A 184 -7.77 6.38 -0.68
CA ALA A 184 -6.77 6.85 0.26
C ALA A 184 -5.41 7.01 -0.43
N ALA A 185 -4.98 6.02 -1.22
CA ALA A 185 -3.76 6.13 -2.02
C ALA A 185 -3.84 7.32 -2.99
N TYR A 186 -4.94 7.46 -3.73
CA TYR A 186 -5.12 8.59 -4.64
C TYR A 186 -5.05 9.93 -3.91
N PHE A 187 -5.73 10.06 -2.77
CA PHE A 187 -5.73 11.24 -1.93
C PHE A 187 -4.31 11.59 -1.46
N ILE A 188 -3.58 10.63 -0.88
CA ILE A 188 -2.22 10.88 -0.37
C ILE A 188 -1.27 11.28 -1.49
N TYR A 189 -1.18 10.48 -2.56
CA TYR A 189 -0.20 10.65 -3.62
C TYR A 189 -0.49 11.82 -4.58
N ASN A 190 -1.74 12.25 -4.73
CA ASN A 190 -2.11 13.27 -5.74
C ASN A 190 -2.72 14.54 -5.15
N HIS A 191 -3.15 14.54 -3.89
CA HIS A 191 -3.90 15.67 -3.33
C HIS A 191 -3.38 16.16 -1.99
N TYR A 192 -3.01 15.25 -1.09
CA TYR A 192 -2.69 15.58 0.29
C TYR A 192 -1.24 15.98 0.48
N ILE A 193 -0.30 15.20 -0.07
CA ILE A 193 1.14 15.42 0.07
C ILE A 193 1.71 15.79 -1.30
N LYS A 194 2.43 16.90 -1.33
CA LYS A 194 3.21 17.32 -2.49
C LYS A 194 4.58 16.64 -2.46
N TYR A 195 4.96 16.03 -3.58
CA TYR A 195 6.23 15.32 -3.68
C TYR A 195 7.44 16.24 -3.48
N ASN A 196 8.31 15.89 -2.53
CA ASN A 196 9.55 16.59 -2.21
C ASN A 196 10.63 15.61 -1.72
N ALA A 197 11.46 15.12 -2.65
CA ALA A 197 12.57 14.21 -2.37
C ALA A 197 13.61 14.86 -1.46
N SER A 198 13.96 14.19 -0.35
CA SER A 198 14.98 14.67 0.59
C SER A 198 15.99 13.57 0.91
N PRO A 199 17.30 13.88 0.98
CA PRO A 199 18.29 12.94 1.50
C PRO A 199 18.24 12.84 3.04
N TYR A 200 17.53 13.75 3.70
CA TYR A 200 17.35 13.77 5.15
C TYR A 200 15.98 13.22 5.52
N PRO A 201 15.90 12.30 6.51
CA PRO A 201 14.64 11.71 6.93
C PRO A 201 13.74 12.78 7.57
N ARG A 202 12.43 12.67 7.34
CA ARG A 202 11.41 13.49 8.00
C ARG A 202 10.64 12.68 9.05
N THR A 203 10.21 13.37 10.08
CA THR A 203 9.24 12.83 11.04
C THR A 203 7.85 12.78 10.39
N LEU A 204 6.98 11.92 10.92
CA LEU A 204 5.62 11.80 10.38
C LEU A 204 4.83 13.10 10.60
N GLU A 205 5.12 13.78 11.70
CA GLU A 205 4.56 15.06 12.10
C GLU A 205 4.89 16.15 11.07
N GLU A 206 6.17 16.28 10.69
CA GLU A 206 6.60 17.23 9.67
C GLU A 206 5.91 16.98 8.33
N VAL A 207 5.82 15.71 7.91
CA VAL A 207 5.17 15.34 6.63
C VAL A 207 3.70 15.74 6.62
N VAL A 208 2.96 15.48 7.70
CA VAL A 208 1.52 15.80 7.79
C VAL A 208 1.29 17.31 7.92
N GLU A 209 2.16 18.03 8.63
CA GLU A 209 2.00 19.47 8.85
C GLU A 209 2.38 20.30 7.62
N PHE A 210 3.50 19.98 6.99
CA PHE A 210 3.96 20.70 5.81
C PHE A 210 3.32 20.19 4.52
N ARG A 211 2.68 19.01 4.56
CA ARG A 211 2.09 18.36 3.38
C ARG A 211 3.11 18.17 2.26
N GLU A 212 4.35 17.87 2.64
CA GLU A 212 5.45 17.60 1.72
C GLU A 212 6.22 16.36 2.16
N GLY A 213 6.59 15.51 1.21
CA GLY A 213 7.29 14.26 1.49
C GLY A 213 7.71 13.52 0.23
N ASP A 214 8.56 12.52 0.37
CA ASP A 214 8.92 11.61 -0.72
C ASP A 214 8.10 10.31 -0.69
N CYS A 215 8.50 9.32 -1.49
CA CYS A 215 7.80 8.03 -1.58
C CYS A 215 7.75 7.30 -0.23
N ASP A 216 8.81 7.37 0.58
CA ASP A 216 8.86 6.72 1.89
C ASP A 216 7.91 7.44 2.86
N ASP A 217 8.01 8.77 2.91
CA ASP A 217 7.13 9.62 3.72
C ASP A 217 5.64 9.37 3.41
N MET A 218 5.28 9.35 2.13
CA MET A 218 3.90 9.09 1.67
C MET A 218 3.43 7.68 2.04
N SER A 219 4.31 6.67 1.96
CA SER A 219 3.97 5.30 2.32
C SER A 219 3.74 5.11 3.81
N ARG A 220 4.40 5.90 4.67
CA ARG A 220 4.22 5.89 6.13
C ARG A 220 2.92 6.55 6.59
N VAL A 221 2.37 7.45 5.78
CA VAL A 221 1.09 8.12 6.04
C VAL A 221 -0.10 7.21 5.73
N LEU A 222 0.07 6.25 4.81
CA LEU A 222 -0.92 5.22 4.45
C LEU A 222 -0.97 4.07 5.48
#